data_AF-A0A5A7ZUM9-F1
#
_entry.id   AF-A0A5A7ZUM9-F1
#
_cell.length_a   1.000
_cell.length_b   1.000
_cell.length_c   1.000
_cell.angle_alpha   90.00
_cell.angle_beta   90.00
_cell.angle_gamma   90.00
#
_symmetry.space_group_name_H-M   'P 1'
#
loop_
_entity.id
_entity.type
_entity.pdbx_description
1 polymer ?
#
loop_
_entity_poly.entity_id
_entity_poly.type
_entity_poly.pdbx_seq_one_letter_code
_entity_poly.pdbx_strand_id
1 'polypeptide(L)'
;MAEGMRGKTDDLSSNSWPADYSGISLLDLPIKEFDLITAFQIHFHWSNLTQAFLELKRILKPDGIILLACEWSKLAYYQPDFRKQEKLENYLTDLDLHLIDSQRKDQWILYKIVKK
;
A
#
# COMPACT_ATOMS: atom_id res chain seq x y z
N MET A 1 -23.52 34.78 -33.10
CA MET A 1 -22.82 33.51 -33.37
C MET A 1 -21.48 33.61 -32.69
N ALA A 2 -21.25 32.87 -31.60
CA ALA A 2 -20.00 32.90 -30.84
C ALA A 2 -19.20 31.65 -31.20
N GLU A 3 -18.09 31.83 -31.89
CA GLU A 3 -17.14 30.77 -32.19
C GLU A 3 -16.30 30.42 -30.95
N GLY A 4 -16.40 29.16 -30.53
CA GLY A 4 -15.30 28.31 -30.10
C GLY A 4 -14.24 28.86 -29.13
N MET A 5 -14.58 29.05 -27.86
CA MET A 5 -13.59 28.91 -26.78
C MET A 5 -13.50 27.44 -26.36
N ARG A 6 -12.78 26.62 -27.15
CA ARG A 6 -12.28 25.34 -26.66
C ARG A 6 -10.99 25.65 -25.90
N GLY A 7 -11.06 25.58 -24.57
CA GLY A 7 -9.87 25.68 -23.72
C GLY A 7 -8.79 24.72 -24.23
N LYS A 8 -7.56 25.22 -24.34
CA LYS A 8 -6.38 24.40 -24.60
C LYS A 8 -6.39 23.27 -23.59
N THR A 9 -6.52 22.03 -24.07
CA THR A 9 -6.11 20.86 -23.30
C THR A 9 -4.60 21.00 -23.14
N ASP A 10 -4.14 21.29 -21.93
CA ASP A 10 -2.74 21.14 -21.61
C ASP A 10 -2.35 19.70 -21.93
N ASP A 11 -1.52 19.57 -22.96
CA ASP A 11 -0.96 18.31 -23.39
C ASP A 11 -0.06 17.81 -22.26
N LEU A 12 -0.58 16.89 -21.45
CA LEU A 12 0.15 16.22 -20.37
C LEU A 12 1.26 15.28 -20.91
N SER A 13 1.54 15.28 -22.22
CA SER A 13 2.62 14.49 -22.81
C SER A 13 4.03 14.96 -22.44
N SER A 14 4.20 16.19 -21.93
CA SER A 14 5.52 16.74 -21.61
C SER A 14 5.88 16.77 -20.12
N ASN A 15 5.27 15.92 -19.30
CA ASN A 15 5.86 15.66 -18.00
C ASN A 15 6.90 14.54 -18.16
N SER A 16 8.09 14.90 -18.65
CA SER A 16 9.30 14.15 -18.35
C SER A 16 9.57 14.28 -16.85
N TRP A 17 8.77 13.58 -16.05
CA TRP A 17 9.13 13.27 -14.70
C TRP A 17 10.38 12.38 -14.78
N PRO A 18 11.48 12.71 -14.09
CA PRO A 18 12.59 11.79 -13.94
C PRO A 18 12.01 10.45 -13.45
N ALA A 19 12.29 9.37 -14.19
CA ALA A 19 11.86 8.02 -13.83
C ALA A 19 12.36 7.59 -12.43
N ASP A 20 13.29 8.36 -11.86
CA ASP A 20 13.95 8.16 -10.56
C ASP A 20 13.24 8.76 -9.33
N TYR A 21 12.05 9.36 -9.48
CA TYR A 21 11.20 9.62 -8.30
C TYR A 21 10.41 8.37 -7.87
N SER A 22 10.82 7.18 -8.30
CA SER A 22 10.28 5.91 -7.86
C SER A 22 10.89 5.49 -6.52
N GLY A 23 10.41 6.10 -5.44
CA GLY A 23 10.49 5.53 -4.10
C GLY A 23 11.87 5.56 -3.44
N ILE A 24 11.95 6.25 -2.31
CA ILE A 24 13.01 6.01 -1.33
C ILE A 24 13.02 4.49 -1.04
N SER A 25 14.18 3.85 -1.21
CA SER A 25 14.33 2.45 -0.84
C SER A 25 14.04 2.32 0.65
N LEU A 26 13.14 1.40 1.01
CA LEU A 26 12.87 1.12 2.43
C LEU A 26 14.17 0.72 3.17
N LEU A 27 15.15 0.13 2.46
CA LEU A 27 16.44 -0.29 3.01
C LEU A 27 17.24 0.85 3.63
N ASP A 28 17.07 2.08 3.14
CA ASP A 28 17.82 3.26 3.61
C ASP A 28 17.14 3.95 4.80
N LEU A 29 15.92 3.53 5.15
CA LEU A 29 15.17 4.08 6.28
C LEU A 29 15.68 3.50 7.61
N PRO A 30 15.71 4.32 8.68
CA PRO A 30 16.16 3.88 9.98
C PRO A 30 15.18 2.88 10.61
N ILE A 31 15.73 2.03 11.47
CA ILE A 31 15.01 0.96 12.17
C ILE A 31 14.13 1.56 13.25
N LYS A 32 12.87 1.09 13.38
CA LYS A 32 11.94 1.48 14.45
C LYS A 32 11.75 3.00 14.59
N GLU A 33 11.52 3.71 13.49
CA GLU A 33 11.28 5.16 13.50
C GLU A 33 9.80 5.52 13.38
N PHE A 34 9.00 4.72 12.66
CA PHE A 34 7.64 5.09 12.29
C PHE A 34 6.61 4.48 13.23
N ASP A 35 5.67 5.31 13.71
CA ASP A 35 4.49 4.87 14.46
C ASP A 35 3.34 4.44 13.53
N LEU A 36 3.31 4.97 12.30
CA LEU A 36 2.28 4.71 11.30
C LEU A 36 2.90 4.60 9.91
N ILE A 37 2.55 3.53 9.19
CA ILE A 37 2.87 3.32 7.78
C ILE A 37 1.57 3.17 7.01
N THR A 38 1.44 3.85 5.87
CA THR A 38 0.27 3.74 5.00
C THR A 38 0.67 3.21 3.63
N ALA A 39 0.01 2.16 3.14
CA ALA A 39 0.25 1.56 1.84
C ALA A 39 -1.08 1.42 1.07
N PHE A 40 -1.44 2.47 0.34
CA PHE A 40 -2.70 2.57 -0.42
C PHE A 40 -2.42 2.25 -1.89
N GLN A 41 -3.05 1.19 -2.44
CA GLN A 41 -2.97 0.77 -3.85
C GLN A 41 -1.57 0.35 -4.37
N ILE A 42 -0.51 0.35 -3.54
CA ILE A 42 0.86 0.05 -4.01
C ILE A 42 1.31 -1.41 -3.86
N HIS A 43 0.72 -2.16 -2.92
CA HIS A 43 1.23 -3.49 -2.53
C HIS A 43 1.08 -4.57 -3.60
N PHE A 44 0.24 -4.32 -4.59
CA PHE A 44 0.10 -5.13 -5.81
C PHE A 44 1.35 -5.15 -6.69
N HIS A 45 2.17 -4.11 -6.58
CA HIS A 45 3.37 -3.92 -7.38
C HIS A 45 4.64 -4.38 -6.68
N TRP A 46 4.54 -4.90 -5.45
CA TRP A 46 5.68 -5.44 -4.74
C TRP A 46 6.10 -6.78 -5.34
N SER A 47 7.31 -6.84 -5.86
CA SER A 47 7.89 -8.05 -6.46
C SER A 47 8.01 -9.21 -5.47
N ASN A 48 8.23 -8.90 -4.19
CA ASN A 48 8.24 -9.86 -3.10
C ASN A 48 7.46 -9.29 -1.90
N LEU A 49 6.22 -9.76 -1.75
CA LEU A 49 5.29 -9.32 -0.71
C LEU A 49 5.85 -9.56 0.70
N THR A 50 6.44 -10.73 0.94
CA THR A 50 7.03 -11.11 2.24
C THR A 50 8.21 -10.21 2.60
N GLN A 51 9.13 -9.98 1.66
CA GLN A 51 10.24 -9.07 1.92
C GLN A 51 9.76 -7.65 2.19
N ALA A 52 8.75 -7.18 1.45
CA ALA A 52 8.18 -5.86 1.69
C ALA A 52 7.59 -5.75 3.11
N PHE A 53 6.80 -6.72 3.56
CA PHE A 53 6.27 -6.73 4.93
C PHE A 53 7.38 -6.80 6.00
N LEU A 54 8.46 -7.54 5.76
CA LEU A 54 9.62 -7.58 6.66
C LEU A 54 10.32 -6.22 6.76
N GLU A 55 10.46 -5.50 5.64
CA GLU A 55 11.01 -4.14 5.64
C GLU A 55 10.10 -3.14 6.35
N LEU A 56 8.78 -3.20 6.09
CA LEU A 56 7.80 -2.39 6.83
C LEU A 56 7.90 -2.66 8.33
N LYS A 57 7.97 -3.94 8.72
CA LYS A 57 8.18 -4.34 10.12
C LYS A 57 9.49 -3.80 10.69
N ARG A 58 10.59 -3.80 9.93
CA ARG A 58 11.90 -3.32 10.39
C ARG A 58 11.86 -1.83 10.76
N ILE A 59 11.25 -1.01 9.92
CA ILE A 59 11.20 0.45 10.11
C ILE A 59 10.10 0.90 11.08
N LEU A 60 9.09 0.05 11.32
CA LEU A 60 8.01 0.31 12.26
C LEU A 60 8.47 0.14 13.72
N LYS A 61 8.06 1.07 14.59
CA LYS A 61 8.24 0.95 16.05
C LYS A 61 7.45 -0.22 16.63
N PRO A 62 7.83 -0.73 17.83
CA PRO A 62 6.93 -1.57 18.61
C PRO A 62 5.56 -0.89 18.78
N ASP A 63 4.47 -1.66 18.71
CA ASP A 63 3.08 -1.18 18.71
C ASP A 63 2.67 -0.25 17.56
N GLY A 64 3.57 -0.03 16.59
CA GLY A 64 3.27 0.76 15.40
C GLY A 64 2.26 0.07 14.49
N ILE A 65 1.61 0.88 13.64
CA ILE A 65 0.48 0.46 12.81
C ILE A 65 0.85 0.52 11.32
N ILE A 66 0.45 -0.50 10.57
CA ILE A 66 0.40 -0.48 9.11
C ILE A 66 -1.08 -0.40 8.69
N LEU A 67 -1.42 0.59 7.87
CA LEU A 67 -2.69 0.69 7.17
C LEU A 67 -2.49 0.27 5.72
N LEU A 68 -2.95 -0.93 5.38
CA LEU A 68 -2.91 -1.48 4.04
C LEU A 68 -4.29 -1.34 3.40
N ALA A 69 -4.41 -0.57 2.33
CA ALA A 69 -5.71 -0.29 1.72
C ALA A 69 -5.67 -0.41 0.20
N CYS A 70 -6.78 -0.84 -0.37
CA CYS A 70 -6.95 -0.94 -1.81
C CYS A 70 -8.42 -1.10 -2.21
N GLU A 71 -8.66 -1.02 -3.50
CA GLU A 71 -9.90 -1.51 -4.08
C GLU A 71 -10.02 -3.03 -3.92
N TRP A 72 -11.18 -3.49 -3.49
CA TRP A 72 -11.54 -4.90 -3.32
C TRP A 72 -11.39 -5.71 -4.61
N SER A 73 -11.62 -5.07 -5.76
CA SER A 73 -11.42 -5.68 -7.07
C SER A 73 -9.96 -6.05 -7.30
N LYS A 74 -9.00 -5.24 -6.84
CA LYS A 74 -7.56 -5.47 -7.03
C LYS A 74 -7.08 -6.72 -6.29
N LEU A 75 -7.58 -6.98 -5.07
CA LEU A 75 -7.27 -8.22 -4.37
C LEU A 75 -7.69 -9.46 -5.16
N ALA A 76 -8.77 -9.41 -5.94
CA ALA A 76 -9.19 -10.55 -6.76
C ALA A 76 -8.11 -11.01 -7.75
N TYR A 77 -7.36 -10.04 -8.28
CA TYR A 77 -6.39 -10.26 -9.35
C TYR A 77 -4.98 -10.50 -8.82
N TYR A 78 -4.58 -9.76 -7.79
CA TYR A 78 -3.18 -9.73 -7.34
C TYR A 78 -2.91 -10.53 -6.06
N GLN A 79 -3.83 -10.55 -5.10
CA GLN A 79 -3.70 -11.32 -3.85
C GLN A 79 -5.07 -11.87 -3.40
N PRO A 80 -5.60 -12.91 -4.08
CA PRO A 80 -6.94 -13.44 -3.80
C PRO A 80 -7.05 -14.00 -2.38
N ASP A 81 -5.96 -14.49 -1.81
CA ASP A 81 -5.92 -15.00 -0.44
C ASP A 81 -6.21 -13.92 0.60
N PHE A 82 -5.82 -12.67 0.36
CA PHE A 82 -6.04 -11.57 1.30
C PHE A 82 -7.54 -11.23 1.44
N ARG A 83 -8.39 -11.69 0.51
CA ARG A 83 -9.85 -11.58 0.66
C ARG A 83 -10.41 -12.45 1.79
N LYS A 84 -9.65 -13.44 2.26
CA LYS A 84 -10.02 -14.31 3.38
C LYS A 84 -9.23 -13.87 4.60
N GLN A 85 -9.94 -13.40 5.63
CA GLN A 85 -9.31 -12.89 6.85
C GLN A 85 -8.33 -13.90 7.46
N GLU A 86 -8.73 -15.16 7.62
CA GLU A 86 -7.89 -16.24 8.16
C GLU A 86 -6.56 -16.40 7.39
N LYS A 87 -6.59 -16.29 6.05
CA LYS A 87 -5.39 -16.41 5.22
C LYS A 87 -4.43 -15.25 5.44
N LEU A 88 -4.96 -14.03 5.54
CA LEU A 88 -4.17 -12.84 5.84
C LEU A 88 -3.61 -12.91 7.26
N GLU A 89 -4.41 -13.31 8.24
CA GLU A 89 -3.99 -13.46 9.65
C GLU A 89 -2.87 -14.48 9.81
N ASN A 90 -2.99 -15.66 9.20
CA ASN A 90 -1.95 -16.68 9.22
C ASN A 90 -0.66 -16.16 8.57
N TYR A 91 -0.77 -15.55 7.40
CA TYR A 91 0.37 -14.95 6.70
C TYR A 91 1.09 -13.88 7.54
N LEU A 92 0.35 -12.98 8.18
CA LEU A 92 0.92 -11.93 9.02
C LEU A 92 1.56 -12.51 10.29
N THR A 93 0.93 -13.52 10.90
CA THR A 93 1.42 -14.16 12.13
C THR A 93 2.77 -14.83 11.90
N ASP A 94 2.98 -15.46 10.74
CA ASP A 94 4.28 -16.03 10.34
C ASP A 94 5.40 -14.97 10.26
N LEU A 95 5.03 -13.70 10.09
CA LEU A 95 5.95 -12.55 10.07
C LEU A 95 6.01 -11.81 11.42
N ASP A 96 5.31 -12.31 12.44
CA ASP A 96 5.14 -11.67 13.75
C ASP A 96 4.61 -10.22 13.55
N LEU A 97 3.56 -10.15 12.75
CA LEU A 97 2.64 -9.03 12.54
C LEU A 97 1.22 -9.54 12.82
N HIS A 98 0.31 -8.66 13.22
CA HIS A 98 -1.04 -9.08 13.58
C HIS A 98 -2.10 -8.18 12.95
N LEU A 99 -3.07 -8.79 12.28
CA LEU A 99 -4.29 -8.09 11.88
C LEU A 99 -5.11 -7.79 13.13
N ILE A 100 -5.51 -6.53 13.31
CA ILE A 100 -6.39 -6.12 14.41
C ILE A 100 -7.76 -5.67 13.93
N ASP A 101 -7.87 -5.27 12.66
CA ASP A 101 -9.15 -4.90 12.06
C ASP A 101 -9.12 -5.00 10.53
N SER A 102 -10.28 -5.26 9.94
CA SER A 102 -10.53 -5.33 8.50
C SER A 102 -11.85 -4.64 8.20
N GLN A 103 -11.79 -3.48 7.56
CA GLN A 103 -12.97 -2.67 7.25
C GLN A 103 -13.22 -2.62 5.75
N ARG A 104 -14.43 -3.01 5.33
CA ARG A 104 -14.90 -2.84 3.95
C ARG A 104 -15.88 -1.68 3.86
N LYS A 105 -15.66 -0.80 2.89
CA LYS A 105 -16.59 0.27 2.55
C LYS A 105 -16.65 0.42 1.03
N ASP A 106 -17.83 0.21 0.46
CA ASP A 106 -18.05 0.20 -0.99
C ASP A 106 -17.05 -0.72 -1.71
N GLN A 107 -16.27 -0.16 -2.63
CA GLN A 107 -15.24 -0.88 -3.38
C GLN A 107 -13.90 -0.94 -2.65
N TRP A 108 -13.78 -0.43 -1.42
CA TRP A 108 -12.52 -0.39 -0.69
C TRP A 108 -12.47 -1.40 0.47
N ILE A 109 -11.25 -1.85 0.74
CA ILE A 109 -10.88 -2.63 1.92
C ILE A 109 -9.67 -1.96 2.58
N LEU A 110 -9.72 -1.88 3.90
CA LEU A 110 -8.63 -1.41 4.75
C LEU A 110 -8.31 -2.51 5.78
N TYR A 111 -7.04 -2.89 5.84
CA TYR A 111 -6.50 -3.73 6.90
C TYR A 111 -5.68 -2.87 7.85
N LYS A 112 -5.95 -3.04 9.14
CA LYS A 112 -5.15 -2.44 10.22
C LYS A 112 -4.29 -3.52 10.84
N ILE A 113 -2.98 -3.38 10.71
CA ILE A 113 -1.99 -4.38 11.10
C ILE A 113 -1.07 -3.75 12.14
N VAL A 114 -0.69 -4.49 13.16
CA VAL A 114 0.23 -4.02 14.21
C VAL A 114 1.46 -4.91 14.30
N LYS A 115 2.57 -4.30 14.71
CA LYS A 115 3.75 -5.00 15.20
C LYS A 115 3.64 -5.11 16.72
N LYS A 116 3.51 -6.33 17.23
CA LYS A 116 3.60 -6.59 18.68
C LYS A 116 5.05 -6.82 19.10
#